data_AF-A0A2V5IU75-F1
#
_entry.id   AF-A0A2V5IU75-F1
#
_cell.length_a   1.000
_cell.length_b   1.000
_cell.length_c   1.000
_cell.angle_alpha   90.00
_cell.angle_beta   90.00
_cell.angle_gamma   90.00
#
_symmetry.space_group_name_H-M   'P 1'
#
loop_
_entity.id
_entity.type
_entity.pdbx_description
1 polymer ?
#
loop_
_entity_poly.entity_id
_entity_poly.type
_entity_poly.pdbx_seq_one_letter_code
_entity_poly.pdbx_strand_id
1 'polypeptide(L)'
;MAFIIGALVLDRDSRPCPPANWNNYLSVSLTGSLLSTSNVSAITACTSASCTPASPTFAKGTSDNSELLVHQQDGTWLLKLDAQPPSALNFRVFDASGKVLTAQSTALNWTRVTGDERCGGRMADIGLLLSVP
;
A
#
# COMPACT_ATOMS: atom_id res chain seq x y z
N MET A 1 -29.00 -50.92 24.16
CA MET A 1 -27.70 -50.22 24.04
C MET A 1 -27.58 -49.71 22.62
N ALA A 2 -27.82 -48.42 22.39
CA ALA A 2 -27.85 -47.81 21.06
C ALA A 2 -26.57 -46.98 20.87
N PHE A 3 -25.76 -47.33 19.87
CA PHE A 3 -24.60 -46.55 19.47
C PHE A 3 -25.04 -45.45 18.51
N ILE A 4 -24.95 -44.21 18.94
CA ILE A 4 -25.09 -43.05 18.04
C ILE A 4 -23.77 -42.92 17.29
N ILE A 5 -23.79 -43.24 15.99
CA ILE A 5 -22.71 -42.94 15.07
C ILE A 5 -22.76 -41.43 14.81
N GLY A 6 -21.97 -40.68 15.59
CA GLY A 6 -21.74 -39.27 15.33
C GLY A 6 -21.07 -39.12 13.96
N ALA A 7 -21.74 -38.45 13.03
CA ALA A 7 -21.12 -38.00 11.81
C ALA A 7 -20.00 -37.01 12.18
N LEU A 8 -18.75 -37.46 12.13
CA LEU A 8 -17.61 -36.58 12.05
C LEU A 8 -17.71 -35.86 10.70
N VAL A 9 -18.34 -34.69 10.70
CA VAL A 9 -18.19 -33.74 9.60
C VAL A 9 -16.72 -33.33 9.63
N LEU A 10 -15.90 -34.03 8.85
CA LEU A 10 -14.57 -33.59 8.50
C LEU A 10 -14.75 -32.26 7.78
N ASP A 11 -14.49 -31.17 8.50
CA ASP A 11 -14.34 -29.82 7.97
C ASP A 11 -13.24 -29.86 6.91
N ARG A 12 -13.63 -30.21 5.68
CA ARG A 12 -12.76 -30.30 4.50
C ARG A 12 -12.20 -28.93 4.11
N ASP A 13 -12.75 -27.89 4.74
CA ASP A 13 -12.38 -26.50 4.67
C ASP A 13 -11.42 -26.10 5.78
N SER A 14 -10.64 -26.98 6.39
CA SER A 14 -9.60 -26.58 7.37
C SER A 14 -8.19 -26.47 6.76
N ARG A 15 -8.08 -26.45 5.42
CA ARG A 15 -6.78 -26.31 4.74
C ARG A 15 -6.13 -24.95 5.04
N PRO A 16 -4.84 -24.90 5.43
CA PRO A 16 -4.14 -23.63 5.58
C PRO A 16 -4.08 -22.90 4.24
N CYS A 17 -4.21 -21.57 4.28
CA CYS A 17 -4.10 -20.75 3.09
C CYS A 17 -2.69 -20.86 2.49
N PRO A 18 -2.57 -20.95 1.15
CA PRO A 18 -1.26 -20.94 0.51
C PRO A 18 -0.54 -19.62 0.82
N PRO A 19 0.81 -19.60 0.84
CA PRO A 19 1.56 -18.36 0.95
C PRO A 19 1.11 -17.38 -0.13
N ALA A 20 0.89 -16.13 0.27
CA ALA A 20 0.47 -15.12 -0.67
C ALA A 20 1.58 -14.85 -1.71
N ASN A 21 1.21 -14.88 -2.98
CA ASN A 21 2.10 -14.66 -4.12
C ASN A 21 1.69 -13.43 -4.95
N TRP A 22 0.85 -12.55 -4.39
CA TRP A 22 0.39 -11.32 -5.02
C TRP A 22 0.87 -10.10 -4.22
N ASN A 23 0.91 -8.97 -4.91
CA ASN A 23 1.15 -7.67 -4.31
C ASN A 23 -0.01 -6.73 -4.63
N ASN A 24 -0.17 -5.72 -3.79
CA ASN A 24 -1.15 -4.67 -3.99
C ASN A 24 -0.43 -3.39 -4.38
N TYR A 25 -1.10 -2.56 -5.18
CA TYR A 25 -0.50 -1.34 -5.71
C TYR A 25 -1.38 -0.14 -5.42
N LEU A 26 -0.72 0.98 -5.14
CA LEU A 26 -1.35 2.26 -4.91
C LEU A 26 -0.59 3.31 -5.72
N SER A 27 -1.28 3.95 -6.64
CA SER A 27 -0.75 5.05 -7.43
C SER A 27 -1.09 6.37 -6.75
N VAL A 28 -0.09 7.23 -6.61
CA VAL A 28 -0.21 8.52 -5.94
C VAL A 28 0.17 9.61 -6.94
N SER A 29 -0.79 10.48 -7.24
CA SER A 29 -0.61 11.64 -8.10
C SER A 29 -0.58 12.91 -7.27
N LEU A 30 0.22 13.88 -7.69
CA LEU A 30 0.30 15.19 -7.05
C LEU A 30 -0.62 16.18 -7.79
N THR A 31 -1.32 17.02 -7.04
CA THR A 31 -2.08 18.15 -7.58
C THR A 31 -1.69 19.43 -6.84
N GLY A 32 -1.71 20.57 -7.53
CA GLY A 32 -1.25 21.85 -7.00
C GLY A 32 -0.71 22.77 -8.10
N SER A 33 -0.09 23.87 -7.71
CA SER A 33 0.60 24.74 -8.65
C SER A 33 1.82 24.03 -9.25
N LEU A 34 2.18 24.32 -10.51
CA LEU A 34 3.34 23.69 -11.17
C LEU A 34 4.65 23.93 -10.40
N LEU A 35 4.78 25.09 -9.77
CA LEU A 35 5.95 25.43 -8.93
C LEU A 35 5.97 24.56 -7.66
N SER A 36 4.81 24.37 -7.03
CA SER A 36 4.66 23.56 -5.82
C SER A 36 4.94 22.09 -6.09
N THR A 37 4.41 21.53 -7.18
CA THR A 37 4.63 20.13 -7.55
C THR A 37 6.05 19.89 -8.06
N SER A 38 6.69 20.84 -8.75
CA SER A 38 8.10 20.74 -9.14
C SER A 38 9.09 20.80 -7.97
N ASN A 39 8.67 21.39 -6.84
CA ASN A 39 9.49 21.44 -5.63
C ASN A 39 9.43 20.15 -4.82
N VAL A 40 8.56 19.20 -5.18
CA VAL A 40 8.48 17.91 -4.51
C VAL A 40 9.67 17.04 -4.90
N SER A 41 10.43 16.61 -3.90
CA SER A 41 11.60 15.76 -4.07
C SER A 41 11.35 14.32 -3.61
N ALA A 42 10.53 14.14 -2.58
CA ALA A 42 10.22 12.82 -2.04
C ALA A 42 8.82 12.76 -1.44
N ILE A 43 8.25 11.56 -1.45
CA ILE A 43 7.02 11.23 -0.73
C ILE A 43 7.32 10.02 0.16
N THR A 44 6.78 10.03 1.38
CA THR A 44 6.81 8.90 2.30
C THR A 44 5.39 8.50 2.65
N ALA A 45 5.10 7.20 2.62
CA ALA A 45 3.86 6.61 3.11
C ALA A 45 4.10 5.97 4.48
N CYS A 46 3.36 6.39 5.49
CA CYS A 46 3.46 5.90 6.85
C CYS A 46 2.20 5.15 7.28
N THR A 47 2.38 3.94 7.79
CA THR A 47 1.41 3.27 8.66
C THR A 47 1.55 3.80 10.10
N SER A 48 0.75 3.28 11.03
CA SER A 48 0.94 3.55 12.45
C SER A 48 2.25 2.96 13.02
N ALA A 49 2.87 2.00 12.32
CA ALA A 49 4.04 1.27 12.81
C ALA A 49 5.34 1.62 12.08
N SER A 50 5.28 1.95 10.79
CA SER A 50 6.45 2.17 9.94
C SER A 50 6.18 3.16 8.82
N CYS A 51 7.24 3.83 8.36
CA CYS A 51 7.21 4.77 7.25
C CYS A 51 8.12 4.29 6.13
N THR A 52 7.64 4.38 4.89
CA THR A 52 8.45 4.03 3.74
C THR A 52 8.31 5.01 2.57
N PRO A 53 9.45 5.43 1.98
CA PRO A 53 10.81 5.32 2.53
C PRO A 53 10.95 6.07 3.86
N ALA A 54 11.83 5.62 4.76
CA ALA A 54 12.03 6.24 6.07
C ALA A 54 12.45 7.71 5.92
N SER A 55 11.93 8.64 6.73
CA SER A 55 12.29 10.06 6.62
C SER A 55 13.69 10.36 7.18
N PRO A 56 14.52 11.24 6.57
CA PRO A 56 14.45 11.83 5.23
C PRO A 56 15.40 11.06 4.29
N THR A 57 15.19 9.76 4.13
CA THR A 57 15.79 9.07 2.98
C THR A 57 15.04 9.60 1.76
N PHE A 58 15.70 10.49 1.02
CA PHE A 58 15.17 11.20 -0.14
C PHE A 58 14.95 10.27 -1.33
N ALA A 59 14.25 9.14 -1.15
CA ALA A 59 13.86 8.17 -2.17
C ALA A 59 14.85 8.12 -3.35
N LYS A 60 16.16 8.04 -3.06
CA LYS A 60 17.18 8.27 -4.09
C LYS A 60 17.26 6.99 -4.88
N GLY A 61 16.61 6.99 -6.05
CA GLY A 61 16.69 5.97 -7.10
C GLY A 61 17.23 4.63 -6.62
N THR A 62 16.44 3.88 -5.87
CA THR A 62 16.88 2.58 -5.34
C THR A 62 16.97 1.62 -6.53
N SER A 63 18.16 1.48 -7.09
CA SER A 63 18.46 0.46 -8.10
C SER A 63 18.49 -0.95 -7.51
N ASP A 64 18.53 -1.07 -6.18
CA ASP A 64 18.49 -2.34 -5.47
C ASP A 64 17.08 -2.64 -4.98
N ASN A 65 16.43 -3.52 -5.75
CA ASN A 65 15.21 -4.28 -5.46
C ASN A 65 14.80 -4.32 -3.98
N SER A 66 13.71 -3.63 -3.64
CA SER A 66 12.39 -4.25 -3.42
C SER A 66 11.50 -3.28 -2.64
N GLU A 67 10.42 -2.83 -3.30
CA GLU A 67 9.20 -2.29 -2.68
C GLU A 67 9.33 -0.91 -2.01
N LEU A 68 8.34 -0.02 -2.24
CA LEU A 68 7.74 0.89 -1.24
C LEU A 68 7.52 2.38 -1.58
N LEU A 69 7.98 2.97 -2.70
CA LEU A 69 7.36 4.14 -3.36
C LEU A 69 8.26 4.60 -4.52
N VAL A 70 7.85 4.38 -5.78
CA VAL A 70 8.70 4.67 -6.95
C VAL A 70 8.08 5.76 -7.80
N HIS A 71 8.82 6.84 -8.05
CA HIS A 71 8.43 7.85 -9.03
C HIS A 71 8.46 7.26 -10.44
N GLN A 72 7.32 7.31 -11.12
CA GLN A 72 7.10 6.81 -12.46
C GLN A 72 7.40 7.89 -13.50
N GLN A 73 7.65 7.48 -14.74
CA GLN A 73 7.91 8.41 -15.85
C GLN A 73 6.71 9.30 -16.21
N ASP A 74 5.49 8.86 -15.85
CA ASP A 74 4.26 9.61 -16.04
C ASP A 74 4.00 10.68 -14.96
N GLY A 75 4.92 10.82 -13.99
CA GLY A 75 4.80 11.77 -12.88
C GLY A 75 4.01 11.25 -11.67
N THR A 76 3.54 10.00 -11.72
CA THR A 76 2.89 9.36 -10.56
C THR A 76 3.90 8.66 -9.67
N TRP A 77 3.51 8.36 -8.44
CA TRP A 77 4.30 7.59 -7.48
C TRP A 77 3.60 6.25 -7.21
N LEU A 78 4.28 5.15 -7.50
CA LEU A 78 3.73 3.82 -7.30
C LEU A 78 4.21 3.23 -5.98
N LEU A 79 3.30 3.03 -5.04
CA LEU A 79 3.51 2.31 -3.80
C LEU A 79 3.16 0.83 -4.02
N LYS A 80 4.16 -0.04 -3.85
CA LYS A 80 3.94 -1.48 -3.75
C LYS A 80 3.73 -1.86 -2.29
N LEU A 81 2.66 -2.62 -2.04
CA LEU A 81 2.25 -3.10 -0.73
C LEU A 81 2.21 -4.63 -0.73
N ASP A 82 2.43 -5.19 0.44
CA ASP A 82 2.31 -6.62 0.68
C ASP A 82 0.90 -7.15 0.40
N ALA A 83 0.77 -8.47 0.41
CA ALA A 83 -0.49 -9.17 0.22
C ALA A 83 -1.65 -8.69 1.11
N GLN A 84 -1.32 -8.18 2.31
CA GLN A 84 -2.27 -7.58 3.24
C GLN A 84 -2.02 -6.07 3.34
N PRO A 85 -2.71 -5.26 2.53
CA PRO A 85 -2.48 -3.82 2.53
C PRO A 85 -3.15 -3.15 3.74
N PRO A 86 -2.60 -2.04 4.25
CA PRO A 86 -3.19 -1.31 5.36
C PRO A 86 -4.50 -0.62 4.96
N SER A 87 -5.40 -0.42 5.90
CA SER A 87 -6.65 0.31 5.69
C SER A 87 -6.49 1.83 5.69
N ALA A 88 -5.34 2.35 6.12
CA ALA A 88 -5.03 3.77 6.10
C ALA A 88 -3.52 4.01 5.97
N LEU A 89 -3.16 5.07 5.28
CA LEU A 89 -1.78 5.55 5.15
C LEU A 89 -1.72 7.06 5.39
N ASN A 90 -0.62 7.50 5.98
CA ASN A 90 -0.27 8.90 6.16
C ASN A 90 0.84 9.25 5.19
N PHE A 91 0.53 10.07 4.20
CA PHE A 91 1.50 10.57 3.24
C PHE A 91 2.16 11.82 3.77
N ARG A 92 3.47 11.93 3.58
CA ARG A 92 4.25 13.15 3.80
C ARG A 92 5.03 13.46 2.54
N VAL A 93 4.88 14.68 2.06
CA VAL A 93 5.55 15.17 0.86
C VAL A 93 6.64 16.13 1.30
N PHE A 94 7.84 15.98 0.75
CA PHE A 94 9.02 16.72 1.14
C PHE A 94 9.60 17.48 -0.05
N ASP A 95 10.18 18.65 0.23
CA ASP A 95 11.03 19.36 -0.73
C ASP A 95 12.47 18.81 -0.76
N ALA A 96 13.29 19.36 -1.66
CA ALA A 96 14.69 18.97 -1.80
C ALA A 96 15.55 19.22 -0.54
N SER A 97 15.10 20.09 0.37
CA SER A 97 15.76 20.35 1.65
C SER A 97 15.32 19.38 2.77
N GLY A 98 14.31 18.55 2.51
CA GLY A 98 13.74 17.63 3.49
C GLY A 98 12.67 18.27 4.37
N LYS A 99 12.18 19.46 4.01
CA LYS A 99 11.06 20.10 4.69
C LYS A 99 9.75 19.50 4.20
N VAL A 100 8.85 19.23 5.12
CA VAL A 100 7.50 18.76 4.81
C VAL A 100 6.71 19.89 4.15
N LEU A 101 6.29 19.68 2.90
CA LEU A 101 5.41 20.58 2.15
C LEU A 101 3.94 20.34 2.51
N THR A 102 3.55 19.07 2.64
CA THR A 102 2.19 18.67 3.02
C THR A 102 2.21 17.29 3.69
N ALA A 103 1.21 17.04 4.54
CA ALA A 103 0.96 15.75 5.14
C ALA A 103 -0.53 15.44 5.05
N GLN A 104 -0.88 14.25 4.57
CA GLN A 104 -2.26 13.85 4.32
C GLN A 104 -2.49 12.42 4.79
N SER A 105 -3.46 12.25 5.68
CA SER A 105 -3.97 10.93 6.08
C SER A 105 -5.06 10.50 5.11
N THR A 106 -5.02 9.27 4.62
CA THR A 106 -6.02 8.75 3.69
C THR A 106 -6.41 7.34 4.08
N ALA A 107 -7.72 7.13 4.23
CA ALA A 107 -8.30 5.80 4.35
C ALA A 107 -8.31 5.13 2.98
N LEU A 108 -7.88 3.87 2.93
CA LEU A 108 -7.77 3.06 1.72
C LEU A 108 -8.90 2.04 1.70
N ASN A 109 -9.84 2.27 0.79
CA ASN A 109 -10.98 1.37 0.59
C ASN A 109 -10.62 0.34 -0.47
N TRP A 110 -9.94 -0.73 -0.04
CA TRP A 110 -9.56 -1.81 -0.92
C TRP A 110 -10.75 -2.63 -1.38
N THR A 111 -10.84 -2.84 -2.69
CA THR A 111 -11.80 -3.76 -3.29
C THR A 111 -11.08 -5.02 -3.71
N ARG A 112 -11.46 -6.17 -3.17
CA ARG A 112 -10.89 -7.47 -3.56
C ARG A 112 -11.31 -7.80 -5.00
N VAL A 113 -10.36 -8.17 -5.85
CA VAL A 113 -10.61 -8.59 -7.24
C VAL A 113 -10.43 -10.08 -7.46
N THR A 114 -9.59 -10.73 -6.65
CA THR A 114 -9.35 -12.18 -6.73
C THR A 114 -9.23 -12.81 -5.34
N GLY A 115 -9.24 -14.14 -5.29
CA GLY A 115 -9.14 -14.91 -4.06
C GLY A 115 -10.46 -14.98 -3.30
N ASP A 116 -10.39 -15.25 -2.00
CA ASP A 116 -11.56 -15.44 -1.15
C ASP A 116 -11.43 -14.69 0.18
N GLU A 117 -12.51 -14.64 0.96
CA GLU A 117 -12.53 -13.92 2.23
C GLU A 117 -11.59 -14.50 3.28
N ARG A 118 -11.29 -15.80 3.18
CA ARG A 118 -10.52 -16.53 4.18
C ARG A 118 -9.02 -16.39 3.94
N CYS A 119 -8.58 -16.60 2.71
CA CYS A 119 -7.18 -16.58 2.31
C CYS A 119 -6.73 -15.25 1.74
N GLY A 120 -7.66 -14.32 1.59
CA GLY A 120 -7.41 -13.04 0.99
C GLY A 120 -7.25 -13.17 -0.53
N GLY A 121 -6.63 -12.15 -1.13
CA GLY A 121 -6.34 -12.13 -2.54
C GLY A 121 -5.99 -10.73 -3.01
N ARG A 122 -5.78 -10.57 -4.32
CA ARG A 122 -5.34 -9.31 -4.89
C ARG A 122 -6.45 -8.27 -4.73
N MET A 123 -6.05 -7.07 -4.34
CA MET A 123 -6.92 -5.89 -4.30
C MET A 123 -6.79 -5.11 -5.60
N ALA A 124 -7.86 -4.43 -5.99
CA ALA A 124 -7.84 -3.47 -7.07
C ALA A 124 -6.83 -2.36 -6.76
N ASP A 125 -6.12 -1.91 -7.79
CA ASP A 125 -5.17 -0.82 -7.68
C ASP A 125 -5.94 0.47 -7.34
N ILE A 126 -5.49 1.21 -6.33
CA ILE A 126 -6.12 2.47 -5.91
C ILE A 126 -5.33 3.64 -6.48
N GLY A 127 -6.02 4.66 -6.98
CA GLY A 127 -5.44 5.96 -7.35
C GLY A 127 -5.77 7.02 -6.31
N LEU A 128 -4.75 7.72 -5.80
CA LEU A 128 -4.90 8.84 -4.86
C LEU A 128 -4.37 10.14 -5.46
N LEU A 129 -5.01 11.24 -5.09
CA LEU A 129 -4.47 12.57 -5.33
C LEU A 129 -4.05 13.21 -4.00
N LEU A 130 -2.81 13.67 -3.94
CA LEU A 130 -2.27 14.46 -2.83
C LEU A 130 -2.17 15.93 -3.26
N SER A 131 -2.77 16.81 -2.45
CA SER A 131 -2.74 18.25 -2.70
C SER A 131 -1.48 18.87 -2.09
N VAL A 132 -0.68 19.51 -2.94
CA VAL A 132 0.52 20.27 -2.55
C VAL A 132 0.19 21.76 -2.64
N PRO A 133 0.34 22.52 -1.56
CA PRO A 133 -0.02 23.94 -1.50
C PRO A 133 0.86 24.82 -2.40
#